data_AF-A0A7K4G4H2-F1
#
_entry.id   AF-A0A7K4G4H2-F1
#
_cell.length_a   1.000
_cell.length_b   1.000
_cell.length_c   1.000
_cell.angle_alpha   90.00
_cell.angle_beta   90.00
_cell.angle_gamma   90.00
#
_symmetry.space_group_name_H-M   'P 1'
#
loop_
_entity.id
_entity.type
_entity.pdbx_description
1 polymer ?
#
loop_
_entity_poly.entity_id
_entity_poly.type
_entity_poly.pdbx_seq_one_letter_code
_entity_poly.pdbx_strand_id
1 'polypeptide(L)'
;MVVEVFLILGAIMLLGFFADLLFSKTKIPGDLILILVGVILGPIMGIVQPSFFVPFSALVGTLALIVILFEAGLNLNLFKVLSELSTATWFTLLVFLLSVSLSTAFLH
;
A
#
# COMPACT_ATOMS: atom_id res chain seq x y z
N MET A 1 -3.91 -19.62 19.20
CA MET A 1 -4.44 -19.34 17.85
C MET A 1 -5.23 -18.03 17.78
N VAL A 2 -6.46 -17.91 18.27
CA VAL A 2 -7.25 -16.65 18.11
C VAL A 2 -6.60 -15.47 18.85
N VAL A 3 -6.15 -15.69 20.10
CA VAL A 3 -5.53 -14.63 20.93
C VAL A 3 -4.23 -14.07 20.30
N GLU A 4 -3.41 -14.91 19.68
CA GLU A 4 -2.15 -14.49 19.04
C GLU A 4 -2.41 -13.61 17.81
N VAL A 5 -3.43 -13.92 17.01
CA VAL A 5 -3.81 -13.11 15.85
C VAL A 5 -4.30 -11.72 16.31
N PHE A 6 -5.10 -11.65 17.36
CA PHE A 6 -5.54 -10.37 17.94
C PHE A 6 -4.36 -9.55 18.49
N LEU A 7 -3.39 -10.21 19.14
CA LEU A 7 -2.19 -9.53 19.65
C LEU A 7 -1.34 -8.96 18.52
N ILE A 8 -1.13 -9.72 17.44
CA ILE A 8 -0.39 -9.27 16.26
C ILE A 8 -1.13 -8.12 15.56
N LEU A 9 -2.43 -8.24 15.33
CA LEU A 9 -3.23 -7.17 14.73
C LEU A 9 -3.24 -5.90 15.60
N GLY A 10 -3.37 -6.04 16.91
CA GLY A 10 -3.27 -4.93 17.86
C GLY A 10 -1.90 -4.25 17.82
N ALA A 11 -0.82 -5.03 17.77
CA ALA A 11 0.53 -4.50 17.63
C ALA A 11 0.73 -3.77 16.30
N ILE A 12 0.22 -4.32 15.19
CA ILE A 12 0.29 -3.69 13.86
C ILE A 12 -0.52 -2.38 13.85
N MET A 13 -1.73 -2.35 14.43
CA MET A 13 -2.53 -1.14 14.53
C MET A 13 -1.84 -0.06 15.39
N LEU A 14 -1.24 -0.44 16.52
CA LEU A 14 -0.46 0.49 17.34
C LEU A 14 0.76 1.02 16.59
N LEU A 15 1.50 0.16 15.88
CA LEU A 15 2.61 0.59 15.04
C LEU A 15 2.17 1.55 13.93
N GLY A 16 1.01 1.30 13.31
CA GLY A 16 0.35 2.21 12.37
C GLY A 16 0.10 3.59 12.97
N PHE A 17 -0.52 3.63 14.14
CA PHE A 17 -0.78 4.87 14.88
C PHE A 17 0.51 5.63 15.23
N PHE A 18 1.55 4.92 15.70
CA PHE A 18 2.85 5.54 15.99
C PHE A 18 3.56 6.03 14.73
N ALA A 19 3.44 5.33 13.59
CA ALA A 19 4.00 5.75 12.32
C ALA A 19 3.34 7.05 11.82
N ASP A 20 2.02 7.17 11.92
CA ASP A 20 1.29 8.39 11.58
C ASP A 20 1.64 9.55 12.51
N LEU A 21 1.79 9.26 13.82
CA LEU A 21 2.20 10.27 14.79
C LEU A 21 3.65 10.75 14.53
N LEU A 22 4.54 9.85 14.12
CA LEU A 22 5.90 10.19 13.73
C LEU A 22 5.93 10.98 12.42
N PHE A 23 5.11 10.60 11.43
CA PHE A 23 4.92 11.33 10.18
C PHE A 23 4.56 12.80 10.43
N SER A 24 3.64 13.06 11.38
CA SER A 24 3.24 14.42 11.71
C SER A 24 4.40 15.32 12.14
N LYS A 25 5.49 14.75 12.68
CA LYS A 25 6.69 15.49 13.12
C LYS A 25 7.85 15.44 12.13
N THR A 26 8.04 14.33 11.40
CA THR A 26 9.18 14.13 10.48
C THR A 26 8.86 14.49 9.03
N LYS A 27 7.58 14.60 8.65
CA LYS A 27 7.08 14.75 7.27
C LYS A 27 7.44 13.59 6.33
N ILE A 28 7.91 12.46 6.86
CA ILE A 28 8.20 11.23 6.08
C ILE A 28 6.93 10.38 6.02
N PRO A 29 6.33 10.13 4.83
CA PRO A 29 5.07 9.40 4.70
C PRO A 29 4.99 8.17 5.61
N GLY A 30 3.94 8.09 6.43
CA GLY A 30 3.74 7.02 7.41
C GLY A 30 3.86 5.61 6.80
N ASP A 31 3.35 5.45 5.58
CA ASP A 31 3.44 4.20 4.80
C ASP A 31 4.89 3.74 4.57
N LEU A 32 5.83 4.67 4.32
CA LEU A 32 7.25 4.33 4.15
C LEU A 32 7.88 3.85 5.46
N ILE A 33 7.49 4.43 6.59
CA ILE A 33 7.94 4.01 7.91
C ILE A 33 7.44 2.58 8.20
N LEU A 34 6.19 2.27 7.85
CA LEU A 34 5.63 0.93 8.03
C LEU A 34 6.34 -0.12 7.16
N ILE A 35 6.65 0.22 5.91
CA ILE A 35 7.47 -0.64 5.03
C ILE A 35 8.83 -0.90 5.69
N LEU A 36 9.50 0.15 6.18
CA LEU A 36 10.82 0.02 6.82
C LEU A 36 10.76 -0.85 8.09
N VAL A 37 9.75 -0.65 8.94
CA VAL A 37 9.52 -1.46 10.14
C VAL A 37 9.30 -2.92 9.77
N GLY A 38 8.52 -3.21 8.74
CA GLY A 38 8.34 -4.58 8.23
C GLY A 38 9.64 -5.22 7.75
N VAL A 39 10.47 -4.47 7.02
CA VAL A 39 11.80 -4.93 6.57
C VAL A 39 12.76 -5.16 7.75
N ILE A 40 12.72 -4.31 8.76
CA ILE A 40 13.55 -4.48 9.96
C ILE A 40 13.10 -5.72 10.74
N LEU A 41 11.80 -5.87 11.00
CA LEU A 41 11.27 -6.98 11.81
C LEU A 41 11.32 -8.34 11.10
N GLY A 42 11.18 -8.36 9.77
CA GLY A 42 11.23 -9.57 8.95
C GLY A 42 12.66 -10.01 8.66
N PRO A 43 13.25 -9.61 7.52
CA PRO A 43 14.56 -10.12 7.07
C PRO A 43 15.75 -9.71 7.94
N ILE A 44 15.74 -8.52 8.56
CA ILE A 44 16.91 -8.03 9.31
C ILE A 44 16.99 -8.68 10.70
N MET A 45 15.88 -8.66 11.47
CA MET A 45 15.86 -9.21 12.83
C MET A 45 15.43 -10.68 12.91
N GLY A 46 14.76 -11.22 11.87
CA GLY A 46 14.32 -12.62 11.84
C GLY A 46 13.23 -12.98 12.86
N ILE A 47 12.64 -11.99 13.53
CA ILE A 47 11.62 -12.18 14.57
C ILE A 47 10.30 -12.66 13.95
N VAL A 48 10.01 -12.17 12.75
CA VAL A 48 8.80 -12.46 12.02
C VAL A 48 9.10 -13.46 10.89
N GLN A 49 8.52 -14.65 10.97
CA GLN A 49 8.59 -15.63 9.89
C GLN A 49 7.58 -15.30 8.78
N PRO A 50 8.02 -15.11 7.52
CA PRO A 50 7.10 -14.80 6.42
C PRO A 50 6.04 -15.88 6.19
N SER A 51 6.36 -17.15 6.46
CA SER A 51 5.46 -18.30 6.32
C SER A 51 4.18 -18.17 7.15
N PHE A 52 4.22 -17.46 8.28
CA PHE A 52 3.04 -17.19 9.10
C PHE A 52 2.06 -16.25 8.39
N PHE A 53 2.56 -15.30 7.59
CA PHE A 53 1.74 -14.27 6.92
C PHE A 53 1.26 -14.70 5.53
N VAL A 54 1.93 -15.65 4.87
CA VAL A 54 1.56 -16.12 3.52
C VAL A 54 0.09 -16.59 3.42
N PRO A 55 -0.48 -17.35 4.37
CA PRO A 55 -1.88 -17.77 4.28
C PRO A 55 -2.88 -16.60 4.42
N PHE A 56 -2.49 -15.53 5.13
CA PHE A 56 -3.37 -14.40 5.42
C PHE A 56 -3.17 -13.22 4.46
N SER A 57 -2.05 -13.18 3.72
CA SER A 57 -1.70 -12.07 2.83
C SER A 57 -2.76 -11.84 1.75
N ALA A 58 -3.33 -12.92 1.19
CA ALA A 58 -4.39 -12.83 0.20
C ALA A 58 -5.68 -12.22 0.79
N LEU A 59 -6.10 -12.67 1.97
CA LEU A 59 -7.31 -12.16 2.63
C LEU A 59 -7.13 -10.69 3.03
N VAL A 60 -6.03 -10.37 3.72
CA VAL A 60 -5.73 -9.01 4.19
C VAL A 60 -5.51 -8.07 3.02
N GLY A 61 -4.78 -8.51 1.99
CA GLY A 61 -4.57 -7.74 0.76
C GLY A 61 -5.88 -7.46 0.03
N THR A 62 -6.78 -8.44 -0.05
CA THR A 62 -8.11 -8.25 -0.64
C THR A 62 -8.92 -7.22 0.14
N LEU A 63 -8.97 -7.35 1.47
CA LEU A 63 -9.69 -6.39 2.32
C LEU A 63 -9.09 -4.98 2.24
N ALA A 64 -7.76 -4.87 2.26
CA ALA A 64 -7.08 -3.60 2.11
C ALA A 64 -7.40 -2.95 0.76
N LEU A 65 -7.33 -3.71 -0.35
CA LEU A 65 -7.70 -3.21 -1.67
C LEU A 65 -9.17 -2.78 -1.74
N ILE A 66 -10.09 -3.54 -1.15
CA ILE A 66 -11.51 -3.17 -1.07
C ILE A 66 -11.67 -1.84 -0.34
N VAL A 67 -11.05 -1.67 0.83
CA VAL A 67 -11.13 -0.44 1.62
C VAL A 67 -10.50 0.74 0.88
N ILE A 68 -9.30 0.58 0.32
CA ILE A 68 -8.58 1.62 -0.43
C ILE A 68 -9.39 2.05 -1.66
N LEU A 69 -9.92 1.11 -2.45
CA LEU A 69 -10.72 1.41 -3.62
C LEU A 69 -12.07 2.03 -3.26
N PHE A 70 -12.67 1.60 -2.16
CA PHE A 70 -13.91 2.18 -1.66
C PHE A 70 -13.70 3.64 -1.22
N GLU A 71 -12.65 3.92 -0.45
CA GLU A 71 -12.30 5.28 -0.03
C GLU A 71 -11.96 6.17 -1.23
N ALA A 72 -11.16 5.68 -2.18
CA ALA A 72 -10.85 6.39 -3.41
C ALA A 72 -12.11 6.68 -4.23
N GLY A 73 -13.03 5.70 -4.33
CA GLY A 73 -14.29 5.83 -5.04
C GLY A 73 -15.26 6.83 -4.39
N LEU A 74 -15.34 6.84 -3.06
CA LEU A 74 -16.18 7.80 -2.31
C LEU A 74 -15.70 9.24 -2.46
N ASN A 75 -14.38 9.46 -2.57
CA ASN A 75 -13.79 10.78 -2.76
C ASN A 75 -13.70 11.20 -4.25
N LEU A 76 -14.15 10.35 -5.18
CA LEU A 76 -14.05 10.60 -6.62
C LEU A 76 -15.18 11.51 -7.11
N ASN A 77 -14.82 12.65 -7.71
CA ASN A 77 -15.79 13.52 -8.39
C ASN A 77 -16.13 12.98 -9.78
N LEU A 78 -17.17 12.15 -9.86
CA LEU A 78 -17.57 11.46 -11.10
C LEU A 78 -17.81 12.43 -12.27
N PHE A 79 -18.43 13.58 -12.02
CA PHE A 79 -18.71 14.56 -13.08
C PHE A 79 -17.43 15.11 -13.71
N LYS A 80 -16.45 15.47 -12.87
CA LYS A 80 -15.15 15.96 -13.35
C LYS A 80 -14.39 14.87 -14.10
N VAL A 81 -14.39 13.65 -13.58
CA VAL A 81 -13.71 12.51 -14.23
C VAL A 81 -14.31 12.25 -15.61
N LEU A 82 -15.64 12.22 -15.74
CA LEU A 82 -16.29 12.00 -17.04
C LEU A 82 -16.03 13.14 -18.03
N SER A 83 -15.97 14.40 -17.58
CA SER A 83 -15.69 15.53 -18.47
C SER A 83 -14.23 15.59 -18.94
N GLU A 84 -13.29 15.12 -18.10
CA GLU A 84 -11.86 15.13 -18.41
C GLU A 84 -11.36 13.78 -18.99
N LEU A 85 -12.22 12.76 -19.04
CA LEU A 85 -11.87 11.39 -19.40
C LEU A 85 -11.16 11.31 -20.75
N SER A 86 -11.72 11.92 -21.80
CA SER A 86 -11.18 11.79 -23.17
C SER A 86 -9.73 12.26 -23.28
N THR A 87 -9.42 13.43 -22.70
CA THR A 87 -8.06 13.98 -22.73
C THR A 87 -7.13 13.21 -21.77
N ALA A 88 -7.60 12.87 -20.58
CA ALA A 88 -6.81 12.15 -19.58
C ALA A 88 -6.45 10.72 -20.04
N THR A 89 -7.37 10.01 -20.72
CA THR A 89 -7.14 8.65 -21.21
C THR A 89 -6.02 8.62 -22.25
N TRP A 90 -6.04 9.53 -23.23
CA TRP A 90 -4.98 9.57 -24.25
C TRP A 90 -3.62 9.85 -23.65
N PHE A 91 -3.53 10.85 -22.75
CA PHE A 91 -2.30 11.18 -22.05
C PHE A 91 -1.78 10.00 -21.21
N THR A 92 -2.67 9.36 -20.44
CA THR A 92 -2.32 8.22 -19.57
C THR A 92 -1.83 7.03 -20.40
N LEU A 93 -2.49 6.70 -21.51
CA LEU A 93 -2.08 5.60 -22.38
C LEU A 93 -0.69 5.84 -22.98
N LEU A 94 -0.42 7.05 -23.47
CA LEU A 94 0.91 7.37 -24.01
C LEU A 94 2.00 7.27 -22.96
N VAL A 95 1.78 7.87 -21.78
CA VAL A 95 2.75 7.82 -20.67
C VAL A 95 2.95 6.38 -20.19
N PHE A 96 1.89 5.59 -20.10
CA PHE A 96 1.97 4.19 -19.70
C PHE A 96 2.78 3.37 -20.70
N LEU A 97 2.47 3.46 -22.00
CA LEU A 97 3.21 2.74 -23.04
C LEU A 97 4.68 3.15 -23.10
N LEU A 98 4.98 4.45 -23.00
CA LEU A 98 6.36 4.91 -22.93
C LEU A 98 7.08 4.38 -21.68
N SER A 99 6.43 4.45 -20.51
CA SER A 99 7.03 4.00 -19.24
C SER A 99 7.32 2.50 -19.27
N VAL A 100 6.39 1.70 -19.77
CA VAL A 100 6.57 0.25 -19.92
C VAL A 100 7.67 -0.07 -20.93
N SER A 101 7.68 0.60 -22.08
CA SER A 101 8.71 0.39 -23.11
C SER A 101 10.10 0.78 -22.61
N LEU A 102 10.25 1.92 -21.94
CA LEU A 102 11.51 2.34 -21.34
C LEU A 102 11.96 1.38 -20.24
N SER A 103 11.06 1.01 -19.32
CA SER A 103 11.38 0.08 -18.24
C SER A 103 11.82 -1.28 -18.77
N THR A 104 11.20 -1.73 -19.87
CA THR A 104 11.56 -3.01 -20.51
C THR A 104 12.90 -2.90 -21.22
N ALA A 105 13.16 -1.81 -21.95
CA ALA A 105 14.42 -1.58 -22.65
C ALA A 105 15.62 -1.36 -21.72
N PHE A 106 15.41 -0.84 -20.50
CA PHE A 106 16.48 -0.65 -19.52
C PHE A 106 16.85 -1.96 -18.79
N LEU A 107 15.87 -2.86 -18.62
CA LEU A 107 16.08 -4.16 -17.99
C LEU A 107 16.64 -5.22 -18.94
N HIS A 108 16.61 -4.98 -20.25
CA HIS A 108 17.00 -5.92 -21.30
C HIS A 108 18.34 -5.56 -21.94
#